data_AF-A0A2M7QBB6-F1
#
_entry.id   AF-A0A2M7QBB6-F1
#
_cell.length_a   1.000
_cell.length_b   1.000
_cell.length_c   1.000
_cell.angle_alpha   90.00
_cell.angle_beta   90.00
_cell.angle_gamma   90.00
#
_symmetry.space_group_name_H-M   'P 1'
#
loop_
_entity.id
_entity.type
_entity.pdbx_description
1 polymer ?
#
loop_
_entity_poly.entity_id
_entity_poly.type
_entity_poly.pdbx_seq_one_letter_code
_entity_poly.pdbx_strand_id
1 'polypeptide(L)'
;MLAAAAVAVLLLVAPASQAIYSVGEIPNGSLVKKDGSSSVYYFADGGRYVFPNERTFFTWYDGFDSVLTVMSNVLSSIPLRGNVTYRPGVRMVKIQTDPKVYAVDAGGTLRWVNSESVARTLYGSDWNRQIDDVPDAFFVNYVVGEPVNAAADFSPSQVRARVGTIRENRTATPVPSAP
;
A
#
# COMPACT_ATOMS: atom_id res chain seq x y z
N MET A 1 5.33 52.54 42.73
CA MET A 1 4.65 52.49 41.41
C MET A 1 5.68 51.92 40.43
N LEU A 2 5.50 50.85 39.65
CA LEU A 2 4.36 50.09 39.16
C LEU A 2 4.64 48.58 39.32
N ALA A 3 3.61 47.77 39.58
CA ALA A 3 3.67 46.31 39.39
C ALA A 3 3.11 45.97 38.00
N ALA A 4 3.87 45.24 37.19
CA ALA A 4 3.43 44.75 35.88
C ALA A 4 2.59 43.48 36.06
N ALA A 5 1.33 43.52 35.66
CA ALA A 5 0.47 42.34 35.60
C ALA A 5 0.67 41.62 34.26
N ALA A 6 1.21 40.41 34.29
CA ALA A 6 1.26 39.54 33.13
C ALA A 6 -0.12 38.87 32.93
N VAL A 7 -0.78 39.18 31.82
CA VAL A 7 -2.00 38.49 31.39
C VAL A 7 -1.57 37.22 30.66
N ALA A 8 -1.80 36.06 31.27
CA ALA A 8 -1.66 34.78 30.59
C ALA A 8 -2.88 34.55 29.69
N VAL A 9 -2.68 34.57 28.38
CA VAL A 9 -3.69 34.15 27.40
C VAL A 9 -3.68 32.62 27.34
N LEU A 10 -4.72 32.00 27.91
CA LEU A 10 -4.95 30.57 27.80
C LEU A 10 -5.53 30.27 26.41
N LEU A 11 -4.68 29.80 25.49
CA LEU A 11 -5.13 29.26 24.20
C LEU A 11 -5.87 27.94 24.43
N LEU A 12 -7.20 27.97 24.37
CA LEU A 12 -8.02 26.77 24.27
C LEU A 12 -7.77 26.13 22.90
N VAL A 13 -6.90 25.13 22.85
CA VAL A 13 -6.83 24.23 21.69
C VAL A 13 -8.08 23.37 21.75
N ALA A 14 -9.08 23.66 20.90
CA ALA A 14 -10.23 22.79 20.74
C ALA A 14 -9.73 21.41 20.29
N PRO A 15 -10.17 20.29 20.89
CA PRO A 15 -9.82 18.98 20.37
C PRO A 15 -10.38 18.87 18.95
N ALA A 16 -9.54 18.40 18.01
CA ALA A 16 -9.98 18.08 16.66
C ALA A 16 -11.25 17.22 16.75
N SER A 17 -12.35 17.71 16.20
CA SER A 17 -13.63 16.99 16.21
C SER A 17 -13.41 15.64 15.54
N GLN A 18 -13.44 14.56 16.33
CA GLN A 18 -13.36 13.20 15.83
C GLN A 18 -14.68 12.95 15.10
N ALA A 19 -14.65 13.01 13.77
CA ALA A 19 -15.81 12.69 12.95
C ALA A 19 -16.26 11.26 13.29
N ILE A 20 -17.49 11.11 13.77
CA ILE A 20 -18.08 9.82 14.08
C ILE A 20 -18.62 9.25 12.78
N TYR A 21 -17.82 8.43 12.09
CA TYR A 21 -18.29 7.67 10.93
C TYR A 21 -18.98 6.39 11.39
N SER A 22 -20.21 6.14 10.94
CA SER A 22 -20.77 4.79 10.89
C SER A 22 -20.19 4.02 9.68
N VAL A 23 -20.25 2.68 9.67
CA VAL A 23 -19.69 1.87 8.57
C VAL A 23 -20.26 2.26 7.21
N GLY A 24 -21.54 2.60 7.14
CA GLY A 24 -22.22 2.98 5.89
C GLY A 24 -21.79 4.33 5.34
N GLU A 25 -21.13 5.16 6.14
CA GLU A 25 -20.67 6.50 5.76
C GLU A 25 -19.21 6.51 5.29
N ILE A 26 -18.48 5.41 5.48
CA ILE A 26 -17.08 5.30 5.03
C ILE A 26 -17.07 5.05 3.52
N PRO A 27 -16.52 5.97 2.69
CA PRO A 27 -16.45 5.75 1.26
C PRO A 27 -15.56 4.55 0.92
N ASN A 28 -15.94 3.76 -0.09
CA ASN A 28 -15.05 2.76 -0.67
C ASN A 28 -13.75 3.42 -1.14
N GLY A 29 -12.62 2.79 -0.84
CA GLY A 29 -11.30 3.33 -1.15
C GLY A 29 -10.66 4.13 -0.02
N SER A 30 -11.37 4.35 1.08
CA SER A 30 -10.84 5.12 2.21
C SER A 30 -9.71 4.40 2.93
N LEU A 31 -8.79 5.18 3.49
CA LEU A 31 -7.88 4.71 4.53
C LEU A 31 -8.53 4.97 5.89
N VAL A 32 -8.54 3.96 6.76
CA VAL A 32 -9.18 4.06 8.07
C VAL A 32 -8.24 3.59 9.17
N LYS A 33 -8.33 4.22 10.34
CA LYS A 33 -7.61 3.82 11.56
C LYS A 33 -8.48 4.00 12.79
N LYS A 34 -8.13 3.31 13.88
CA LYS A 34 -8.67 3.59 15.21
C LYS A 34 -7.89 4.74 15.85
N ASP A 35 -8.58 5.60 16.59
CA ASP A 35 -7.93 6.61 17.44
C ASP A 35 -6.92 5.98 18.42
N GLY A 36 -5.76 6.61 18.55
CA GLY A 36 -4.64 6.07 19.35
C GLY A 36 -3.95 4.81 18.79
N SER A 37 -4.35 4.29 17.63
CA SER A 37 -3.65 3.19 16.94
C SER A 37 -2.75 3.72 15.82
N SER A 38 -1.62 3.06 15.55
CA SER A 38 -0.78 3.32 14.38
C SER A 38 -1.21 2.51 13.15
N SER A 39 -2.03 1.47 13.32
CA SER A 39 -2.44 0.59 12.22
C SER A 39 -3.45 1.27 11.31
N VAL A 40 -3.07 1.42 10.05
CA VAL A 40 -3.93 1.90 8.96
C VAL A 40 -4.44 0.72 8.15
N TYR A 41 -5.70 0.78 7.74
CA TYR A 41 -6.34 -0.21 6.89
C TYR A 41 -6.93 0.45 5.64
N TYR A 42 -6.94 -0.28 4.53
CA TYR A 42 -7.71 0.10 3.36
C TYR A 42 -9.13 -0.44 3.49
N PHE A 43 -10.14 0.41 3.31
CA PHE A 43 -11.56 0.02 3.34
C PHE A 43 -12.13 -0.11 1.93
N ALA A 44 -12.66 -1.28 1.60
CA ALA A 44 -13.40 -1.49 0.36
C ALA A 44 -14.35 -2.69 0.48
N ASP A 45 -15.50 -2.60 -0.18
CA ASP A 45 -16.46 -3.71 -0.30
C ASP A 45 -16.91 -4.26 1.05
N GLY A 46 -17.11 -3.36 2.02
CA GLY A 46 -17.51 -3.71 3.38
C GLY A 46 -16.44 -4.46 4.18
N GLY A 47 -15.19 -4.50 3.70
CA GLY A 47 -14.06 -5.13 4.37
C GLY A 47 -12.89 -4.17 4.59
N ARG A 48 -12.03 -4.52 5.54
CA ARG A 48 -10.74 -3.86 5.76
C ARG A 48 -9.59 -4.76 5.36
N TYR A 49 -8.59 -4.16 4.73
CA TYR A 49 -7.40 -4.83 4.22
C TYR A 49 -6.17 -4.27 4.91
N VAL A 50 -5.26 -5.17 5.27
CA VAL A 50 -4.06 -4.85 6.05
C VAL A 50 -2.93 -4.48 5.12
N PHE A 51 -2.18 -3.44 5.44
CA PHE A 51 -0.87 -3.21 4.85
C PHE A 51 0.17 -4.07 5.59
N PRO A 52 0.83 -5.04 4.93
CA PRO A 52 1.78 -5.93 5.61
C PRO A 52 2.97 -5.21 6.22
N ASN A 53 3.39 -4.10 5.60
CA ASN A 53 4.43 -3.22 6.09
C ASN A 53 4.26 -1.81 5.51
N GLU A 54 4.99 -0.87 6.10
CA GLU A 54 5.00 0.54 5.72
C GLU A 54 5.44 0.77 4.26
N ARG A 55 6.39 -0.02 3.76
CA ARG A 55 6.83 0.07 2.35
C ARG A 55 5.71 -0.24 1.36
N THR A 56 4.84 -1.21 1.68
CA THR A 56 3.65 -1.51 0.87
C THR A 56 2.72 -0.31 0.84
N PHE A 57 2.47 0.32 1.98
CA PHE A 57 1.64 1.52 2.07
C PHE A 57 2.18 2.65 1.18
N PHE A 58 3.49 2.95 1.28
CA PHE A 58 4.12 4.01 0.51
C PHE A 58 4.26 3.74 -0.99
N THR A 59 3.94 2.54 -1.46
CA THR A 59 3.78 2.32 -2.90
C THR A 59 2.43 2.83 -3.43
N TRP A 60 1.45 3.03 -2.55
CA TRP A 60 0.08 3.47 -2.89
C TRP A 60 -0.24 4.90 -2.47
N TYR A 61 0.37 5.40 -1.40
CA TYR A 61 0.06 6.71 -0.83
C TYR A 61 1.33 7.43 -0.42
N ASP A 62 1.36 8.76 -0.53
CA ASP A 62 2.52 9.57 -0.17
C ASP A 62 2.60 9.86 1.35
N GLY A 63 1.50 9.66 2.08
CA GLY A 63 1.39 10.00 3.49
C GLY A 63 0.04 9.61 4.09
N PHE A 64 -0.22 10.10 5.31
CA PHE A 64 -1.39 9.71 6.11
C PHE A 64 -2.50 10.78 6.15
N ASP A 65 -2.39 11.84 5.35
CA ASP A 65 -3.30 12.98 5.38
C ASP A 65 -4.75 12.60 5.03
N SER A 66 -4.93 11.57 4.21
CA SER A 66 -6.25 11.05 3.82
C SER A 66 -6.77 9.94 4.74
N VAL A 67 -6.11 9.66 5.87
CA VAL A 67 -6.54 8.61 6.80
C VAL A 67 -7.66 9.11 7.68
N LEU A 68 -8.81 8.44 7.59
CA LEU A 68 -9.97 8.69 8.43
C LEU A 68 -9.82 7.98 9.78
N THR A 69 -9.91 8.75 10.87
CA THR A 69 -10.05 8.16 12.21
C THR A 69 -11.49 7.75 12.45
N VAL A 70 -11.70 6.49 12.85
CA VAL A 70 -13.02 5.92 13.15
C VAL A 70 -13.08 5.38 14.57
N MET A 71 -14.28 5.26 15.12
CA MET A 71 -14.50 4.68 16.45
C MET A 71 -14.06 3.20 16.50
N SER A 72 -13.64 2.74 17.68
CA SER A 72 -13.17 1.36 17.86
C SER A 72 -14.24 0.31 17.54
N ASN A 73 -15.50 0.57 17.87
CA ASN A 73 -16.61 -0.35 17.57
C ASN A 73 -16.89 -0.44 16.08
N VAL A 74 -16.82 0.70 15.37
CA VAL A 74 -16.98 0.78 13.91
C VAL A 74 -15.87 -0.02 13.25
N LEU A 75 -14.61 0.23 13.59
CA LEU A 75 -13.49 -0.49 12.98
C LEU A 75 -13.56 -2.00 13.24
N SER A 76 -13.93 -2.42 14.45
CA SER A 76 -14.08 -3.83 14.81
C SER A 76 -15.25 -4.52 14.10
N SER A 77 -16.29 -3.78 13.70
CA SER A 77 -17.42 -4.32 12.93
C SER A 77 -17.07 -4.59 11.46
N ILE A 78 -15.98 -4.00 10.95
CA ILE A 78 -15.52 -4.22 9.58
C ILE A 78 -14.63 -5.48 9.54
N PRO A 79 -15.04 -6.56 8.83
CA PRO A 79 -14.27 -7.80 8.76
C PRO A 79 -12.93 -7.61 8.05
N LEU A 80 -11.91 -8.31 8.53
CA LEU A 80 -10.63 -8.46 7.81
C LEU A 80 -10.85 -9.35 6.58
N ARG A 81 -10.40 -8.88 5.42
CA ARG A 81 -10.65 -9.57 4.14
C ARG A 81 -9.38 -9.93 3.38
N GLY A 82 -8.20 -9.54 3.87
CA GLY A 82 -6.92 -9.90 3.28
C GLY A 82 -5.88 -8.80 3.43
N ASN A 83 -4.80 -8.97 2.68
CA ASN A 83 -3.67 -8.05 2.68
C ASN A 83 -3.62 -7.23 1.39
N VAL A 84 -3.12 -6.02 1.48
CA VAL A 84 -2.74 -5.19 0.33
C VAL A 84 -1.37 -5.66 -0.17
N THR A 85 -1.23 -5.79 -1.48
CA THR A 85 0.05 -6.08 -2.15
C THR A 85 0.72 -4.79 -2.63
N TYR A 86 2.01 -4.86 -2.98
CA TYR A 86 2.73 -3.73 -3.57
C TYR A 86 2.02 -3.20 -4.81
N ARG A 87 2.10 -1.88 -5.01
CA ARG A 87 1.53 -1.24 -6.19
C ARG A 87 2.24 -1.71 -7.47
N PRO A 88 1.50 -2.19 -8.49
CA PRO A 88 2.10 -2.64 -9.72
C PRO A 88 2.96 -1.57 -10.40
N GLY A 89 4.13 -1.97 -10.88
CA GLY A 89 5.05 -1.11 -11.63
C GLY A 89 5.69 0.03 -10.82
N VAL A 90 5.66 -0.01 -9.48
CA VAL A 90 6.31 1.01 -8.63
C VAL A 90 7.64 0.53 -8.06
N ARG A 91 7.66 -0.67 -7.47
CA ARG A 91 8.87 -1.30 -6.92
C ARG A 91 9.08 -2.68 -7.52
N MET A 92 10.31 -3.14 -7.47
CA MET A 92 10.64 -4.55 -7.58
C MET A 92 10.64 -5.15 -6.18
N VAL A 93 10.38 -6.45 -6.08
CA VAL A 93 10.36 -7.15 -4.79
C VAL A 93 11.15 -8.44 -4.85
N LYS A 94 11.62 -8.89 -3.68
CA LYS A 94 12.20 -10.22 -3.49
C LYS A 94 11.89 -10.75 -2.11
N ILE A 95 12.23 -12.02 -1.88
CA ILE A 95 12.34 -12.61 -0.55
C ILE A 95 13.82 -12.85 -0.24
N GLN A 96 14.17 -13.01 1.02
CA GLN A 96 15.56 -13.24 1.43
C GLN A 96 16.04 -14.66 1.07
N THR A 97 15.11 -15.60 0.97
CA THR A 97 15.35 -17.03 0.73
C THR A 97 15.49 -17.39 -0.75
N ASP A 98 15.22 -16.47 -1.68
CA ASP A 98 15.32 -16.65 -3.13
C ASP A 98 16.09 -15.46 -3.75
N PRO A 99 17.17 -15.68 -4.52
CA PRO A 99 17.91 -14.60 -5.16
C PRO A 99 17.12 -13.86 -6.25
N LYS A 100 16.00 -14.41 -6.73
CA LYS A 100 15.20 -13.80 -7.80
C LYS A 100 14.60 -12.45 -7.40
N VAL A 101 14.56 -11.54 -8.35
CA VAL A 101 13.94 -10.22 -8.24
C VAL A 101 12.74 -10.15 -9.17
N TYR A 102 11.61 -9.73 -8.65
CA TYR A 102 10.33 -9.74 -9.35
C TYR A 102 9.83 -8.32 -9.59
N ALA A 103 9.36 -8.04 -10.80
CA ALA A 103 8.49 -6.91 -11.04
C ALA A 103 7.08 -7.26 -10.55
N VAL A 104 6.39 -6.29 -9.94
CA VAL A 104 5.00 -6.45 -9.50
C VAL A 104 4.06 -6.02 -10.62
N ASP A 105 3.25 -6.96 -11.11
CA ASP A 105 2.22 -6.77 -12.14
C ASP A 105 0.82 -6.80 -11.49
N ALA A 106 -0.22 -6.52 -12.28
CA ALA A 106 -1.61 -6.47 -11.84
C ALA A 106 -2.06 -7.77 -11.17
N GLY A 107 -3.00 -7.67 -10.24
CA GLY A 107 -3.52 -8.83 -9.51
C GLY A 107 -2.60 -9.36 -8.42
N GLY A 108 -1.49 -8.67 -8.12
CA GLY A 108 -0.44 -9.21 -7.24
C GLY A 108 0.37 -10.31 -7.93
N THR A 109 0.60 -10.18 -9.23
CA THR A 109 1.43 -11.12 -9.99
C THR A 109 2.90 -10.72 -9.88
N LEU A 110 3.79 -11.66 -9.58
CA LEU A 110 5.24 -11.47 -9.54
C LEU A 110 5.88 -12.02 -10.79
N ARG A 111 6.54 -11.15 -11.56
CA ARG A 111 7.19 -11.51 -12.81
C ARG A 111 8.70 -11.45 -12.65
N TRP A 112 9.35 -12.60 -12.69
CA TRP A 112 10.79 -12.69 -12.48
C TRP A 112 11.53 -11.92 -13.57
N VAL A 113 12.32 -10.91 -13.19
CA VAL A 113 13.20 -10.18 -14.11
C VAL A 113 14.52 -10.92 -14.21
N ASN A 114 14.77 -11.55 -15.35
CA ASN A 114 15.82 -12.57 -15.48
C ASN A 114 17.25 -12.01 -15.64
N SER A 115 17.41 -10.70 -15.84
CA SER A 115 18.71 -10.07 -16.11
C SER A 115 18.78 -8.61 -15.68
N GLU A 116 19.98 -8.15 -15.34
CA GLU A 116 20.22 -6.75 -14.96
C GLU A 116 19.95 -5.77 -16.11
N SER A 117 20.21 -6.16 -17.36
CA SER A 117 19.98 -5.32 -18.53
C SER A 117 18.50 -5.02 -18.70
N VAL A 118 17.63 -6.01 -18.50
CA VAL A 118 16.17 -5.83 -18.49
C VAL A 118 15.76 -4.94 -17.31
N ALA A 119 16.26 -5.21 -16.10
CA ALA A 119 15.95 -4.38 -14.92
C ALA A 119 16.32 -2.91 -15.12
N ARG A 120 17.52 -2.62 -15.67
CA ARG A 120 17.98 -1.27 -16.01
C ARG A 120 17.11 -0.60 -17.05
N THR A 121 16.64 -1.36 -18.05
CA THR A 121 15.78 -0.82 -19.10
C THR A 121 14.41 -0.43 -18.55
N LEU A 122 13.87 -1.22 -17.62
CA LEU A 122 12.53 -1.02 -17.06
C LEU A 122 12.48 0.01 -15.93
N TYR A 123 13.49 -0.01 -15.04
CA TYR A 123 13.49 0.77 -13.79
C TYR A 123 14.63 1.81 -13.72
N GLY A 124 15.48 1.90 -14.75
CA GLY A 124 16.59 2.85 -14.83
C GLY A 124 17.90 2.34 -14.20
N SER A 125 18.94 3.18 -14.24
CA SER A 125 20.28 2.83 -13.74
C SER A 125 20.32 2.45 -12.27
N ASP A 126 19.40 3.00 -11.47
CA ASP A 126 19.26 2.79 -10.02
C ASP A 126 18.20 1.73 -9.68
N TRP A 127 17.86 0.81 -10.59
CA TRP A 127 16.88 -0.27 -10.35
C TRP A 127 17.17 -1.06 -9.07
N ASN A 128 18.45 -1.27 -8.74
CA ASN A 128 18.88 -2.01 -7.56
C ASN A 128 18.53 -1.30 -6.24
N ARG A 129 18.23 0.00 -6.27
CA ARG A 129 17.71 0.78 -5.13
C ARG A 129 16.18 0.77 -5.04
N GLN A 130 15.52 0.12 -5.99
CA GLN A 130 14.06 0.01 -6.09
C GLN A 130 13.55 -1.40 -5.79
N ILE A 131 14.39 -2.22 -5.16
CA ILE A 131 14.06 -3.57 -4.71
C ILE A 131 13.76 -3.52 -3.22
N ASP A 132 12.56 -3.93 -2.85
CA ASP A 132 12.17 -4.08 -1.46
C ASP A 132 12.05 -5.56 -1.09
N ASP A 133 12.47 -5.90 0.12
CA ASP A 133 12.22 -7.23 0.70
C ASP A 133 10.77 -7.37 1.17
N VAL A 134 10.14 -8.44 0.72
CA VAL A 134 8.85 -8.91 1.23
C VAL A 134 9.14 -10.05 2.21
N PRO A 135 8.65 -9.99 3.46
CA PRO A 135 8.76 -11.12 4.37
C PRO A 135 8.07 -12.37 3.79
N ASP A 136 8.67 -13.56 3.99
CA ASP A 136 8.19 -14.83 3.43
C ASP A 136 6.70 -15.08 3.74
N ALA A 137 6.25 -14.74 4.96
CA ALA A 137 4.85 -14.86 5.39
C ALA A 137 3.85 -14.03 4.56
N PHE A 138 4.32 -13.00 3.85
CA PHE A 138 3.50 -12.17 2.97
C PHE A 138 3.72 -12.43 1.49
N PHE A 139 4.71 -13.26 1.13
CA PHE A 139 4.94 -13.67 -0.25
C PHE A 139 3.78 -14.53 -0.78
N VAL A 140 3.11 -15.27 0.10
CA VAL A 140 1.91 -16.07 -0.22
C VAL A 140 0.71 -15.24 -0.68
N ASN A 141 0.75 -13.90 -0.53
CA ASN A 141 -0.29 -13.01 -1.07
C ASN A 141 -0.13 -12.77 -2.58
N TYR A 142 0.92 -13.30 -3.20
CA TYR A 142 1.25 -13.11 -4.61
C TYR A 142 1.14 -14.40 -5.41
N VAL A 143 0.99 -14.25 -6.72
CA VAL A 143 1.05 -15.35 -7.70
C VAL A 143 2.29 -15.16 -8.56
N VAL A 144 3.12 -16.19 -8.71
CA VAL A 144 4.26 -16.12 -9.63
C VAL A 144 3.76 -16.29 -11.07
N GLY A 145 4.11 -15.33 -11.92
CA GLY A 145 3.73 -15.25 -13.33
C GLY A 145 4.89 -15.51 -14.29
N GLU A 146 4.61 -15.40 -15.59
CA GLU A 146 5.63 -15.50 -16.63
C GLU A 146 6.80 -14.52 -16.42
N PRO A 147 8.05 -14.97 -16.62
CA PRO A 147 9.22 -14.12 -16.47
C PRO A 147 9.21 -12.96 -17.47
N VAL A 148 10.02 -11.95 -17.15
CA VAL A 148 10.35 -10.83 -18.01
C VAL A 148 11.74 -11.10 -18.58
N ASN A 149 11.77 -11.64 -19.79
CA ASN A 149 13.00 -12.03 -20.49
C ASN A 149 13.55 -10.89 -21.36
N ALA A 150 12.67 -10.00 -21.81
CA ALA A 150 12.98 -8.82 -22.57
C ALA A 150 12.18 -7.62 -22.07
N ALA A 151 12.66 -6.40 -22.35
CA ALA A 151 11.96 -5.16 -21.96
C ALA A 151 10.57 -5.00 -22.61
N ALA A 152 10.29 -5.73 -23.69
CA ALA A 152 8.97 -5.74 -24.32
C ALA A 152 7.92 -6.55 -23.52
N ASP A 153 8.34 -7.45 -22.63
CA ASP A 153 7.43 -8.36 -21.92
C ASP A 153 6.67 -7.69 -20.78
N PHE A 154 7.16 -6.53 -20.32
CA PHE A 154 6.62 -5.79 -19.19
C PHE A 154 6.86 -4.29 -19.32
N SER A 155 5.87 -3.48 -18.95
CA SER A 155 6.00 -2.02 -18.90
C SER A 155 5.50 -1.49 -17.55
N PRO A 156 6.41 -1.07 -16.65
CA PRO A 156 6.04 -0.54 -15.33
C PRO A 156 5.07 0.63 -15.40
N SER A 157 5.27 1.53 -16.38
CA SER A 157 4.40 2.69 -16.57
C SER A 157 2.99 2.30 -17.03
N GLN A 158 2.86 1.33 -17.94
CA GLN A 158 1.56 0.89 -18.44
C GLN A 158 0.77 0.14 -17.38
N VAL A 159 1.39 -0.77 -16.61
CA VAL A 159 0.67 -1.47 -15.55
C VAL A 159 0.22 -0.50 -14.46
N ARG A 160 1.07 0.47 -14.11
CA ARG A 160 0.76 1.50 -13.13
C ARG A 160 -0.37 2.44 -13.58
N ALA A 161 -0.48 2.69 -14.89
CA ALA A 161 -1.59 3.46 -15.47
C ALA A 161 -2.90 2.65 -15.52
N ARG A 162 -2.82 1.33 -15.74
CA ARG A 162 -3.99 0.43 -15.74
C ARG A 162 -4.55 0.16 -14.35
N VAL A 163 -3.69 0.20 -13.33
CA VAL A 163 -4.07 -0.08 -11.93
C VAL A 163 -3.83 1.18 -11.09
N GLY A 164 -4.87 2.01 -11.01
CA GLY A 164 -4.88 3.25 -10.25
C GLY A 164 -5.13 3.04 -8.76
N THR A 165 -5.90 2.02 -8.38
CA THR A 165 -6.34 1.81 -7.00
C THR A 165 -6.06 0.40 -6.47
N ILE A 166 -6.02 0.26 -5.14
CA ILE A 166 -5.91 -1.04 -4.46
C ILE A 166 -7.09 -1.95 -4.84
N ARG A 167 -8.31 -1.40 -4.92
CA ARG A 167 -9.51 -2.14 -5.34
C ARG A 167 -9.34 -2.73 -6.73
N GLU A 168 -8.93 -1.92 -7.71
CA GLU A 168 -8.66 -2.39 -9.08
C GLU A 168 -7.61 -3.50 -9.10
N ASN A 169 -6.51 -3.34 -8.35
CA ASN A 169 -5.49 -4.37 -8.26
C ASN A 169 -6.02 -5.69 -7.71
N ARG A 170 -6.87 -5.62 -6.68
CA ARG A 170 -7.42 -6.80 -6.03
C ARG A 170 -8.46 -7.54 -6.87
N THR A 171 -9.15 -6.84 -7.76
CA THR A 171 -10.14 -7.44 -8.66
C THR A 171 -9.54 -7.86 -10.00
N ALA A 172 -8.32 -7.42 -10.32
CA ALA A 172 -7.59 -7.87 -11.49
C ALA A 172 -7.24 -9.36 -11.35
N THR A 173 -7.40 -10.11 -12.44
CA THR A 173 -7.06 -11.54 -12.47
C THR A 173 -5.54 -11.70 -12.46
N PRO A 174 -4.96 -12.41 -11.47
CA PRO A 174 -3.54 -12.76 -11.50
C PRO A 174 -3.24 -13.63 -12.72
N VAL A 175 -2.04 -13.48 -13.30
CA VAL A 175 -1.61 -14.24 -14.48
C VAL A 175 -0.51 -15.22 -14.04
N PRO A 176 -0.84 -16.48 -13.72
CA PRO A 176 0.15 -17.47 -13.29
C PRO A 176 1.07 -17.85 -14.45
N SER A 177 2.28 -18.31 -14.12
CA SER A 177 3.15 -18.95 -15.11
C SER A 177 2.52 -20.25 -15.61
N ALA A 178 2.70 -20.57 -16.89
CA ALA A 178 2.42 -21.88 -17.42
C ALA A 178 3.24 -22.95 -16.69
N PRO A 179 2.69 -24.17 -16.51
CA PRO A 179 3.39 -25.28 -15.87
C PRO A 179 4.62 -25.74 -16.67
#